data_AF-D2ZR28-F1
#
_entry.id   AF-D2ZR28-F1
#
_cell.length_a   1.000
_cell.length_b   1.000
_cell.length_c   1.000
_cell.angle_alpha   90.00
_cell.angle_beta   90.00
_cell.angle_gamma   90.00
#
_symmetry.space_group_name_H-M   'P 1'
#
loop_
_entity.id
_entity.type
_entity.pdbx_description
1 polymer ?
#
loop_
_entity_poly.entity_id
_entity_poly.type
_entity_poly.pdbx_seq_one_letter_code
_entity_poly.pdbx_strand_id
1 'polypeptide(L)' 'MVKKMSKKVVILHGSPRVSGNSDILAKEFKKGSEDAGNEVNFISNEIY' A
#
# COMPACT_ATOMS: atom_id res chain seq x y z
N MET A 1 -6.39 -2.50 -28.79
CA MET A 1 -6.20 -3.05 -27.42
C MET A 1 -5.19 -2.16 -26.70
N VAL A 2 -5.59 -1.45 -25.63
CA VAL A 2 -4.65 -0.65 -24.84
C VAL A 2 -4.11 -1.53 -23.73
N LYS A 3 -2.79 -1.74 -23.71
CA LYS A 3 -2.10 -2.47 -22.63
C LYS A 3 -2.35 -1.72 -21.32
N LYS A 4 -2.94 -2.38 -20.31
CA LYS A 4 -3.06 -1.80 -18.96
C LYS A 4 -1.64 -1.64 -18.41
N MET A 5 -1.19 -0.40 -18.30
CA MET A 5 0.14 -0.07 -17.80
C MET A 5 0.17 -0.27 -16.29
N SER A 6 1.23 -0.93 -15.80
CA SER A 6 1.53 -0.99 -14.37
C SER A 6 1.83 0.42 -13.85
N LYS A 7 1.14 0.86 -12.80
CA LYS A 7 1.41 2.15 -12.15
C LYS A 7 2.45 1.96 -11.05
N LYS A 8 3.18 3.04 -10.75
CA LYS A 8 4.01 3.13 -9.54
C LYS A 8 3.19 3.81 -8.45
N VAL A 9 3.00 3.12 -7.33
CA VAL A 9 2.17 3.57 -6.19
C VAL A 9 3.08 3.72 -4.97
N VAL A 10 3.02 4.88 -4.32
CA VAL A 10 3.67 5.11 -3.02
C VAL A 10 2.60 5.20 -1.95
N ILE A 11 2.72 4.42 -0.89
CA ILE A 11 1.83 4.42 0.27
C ILE A 11 2.62 4.92 1.47
N LEU A 12 2.13 5.98 2.12
CA LEU A 12 2.71 6.54 3.34
C LEU A 12 1.78 6.22 4.51
N HIS A 13 2.20 5.28 5.36
CA HIS A 13 1.47 4.90 6.57
C HIS A 13 2.12 5.52 7.81
N GLY A 14 1.45 6.52 8.38
CA GLY A 14 1.96 7.29 9.53
C GLY A 14 1.30 6.97 10.88
N SER A 15 0.38 5.99 10.94
CA SER A 15 -0.27 5.66 12.22
C SER A 15 0.71 4.87 13.10
N PRO A 16 0.97 5.31 14.34
CA PRO A 16 1.80 4.57 15.29
C PRO A 16 1.05 3.38 15.90
N ARG A 17 -0.26 3.28 15.68
CA ARG A 17 -1.10 2.19 16.20
C ARG A 17 -0.97 0.97 15.30
N VAL A 18 -0.13 0.04 15.71
CA VAL A 18 0.01 -1.30 15.11
C VAL A 18 -1.34 -2.02 15.15
N SER A 19 -1.73 -2.67 14.06
CA SER A 19 -2.99 -3.42 13.93
C SER A 19 -4.26 -2.59 14.15
N GLY A 20 -4.15 -1.26 14.14
CA GLY A 20 -5.30 -0.36 14.13
C GLY A 20 -5.96 -0.30 12.75
N ASN A 21 -7.14 0.30 12.68
CA ASN A 21 -7.91 0.42 11.43
C ASN A 21 -7.08 1.02 10.28
N SER A 22 -6.27 2.04 10.56
CA SER A 22 -5.41 2.68 9.55
C SER A 22 -4.29 1.77 9.04
N ASP A 23 -3.73 0.93 9.91
CA ASP A 23 -2.71 -0.05 9.53
C ASP A 23 -3.30 -1.16 8.67
N ILE A 24 -4.44 -1.70 9.09
CA ILE A 24 -5.20 -2.70 8.33
C ILE A 24 -5.60 -2.13 6.96
N LEU A 25 -6.12 -0.91 6.91
CA LEU A 25 -6.51 -0.25 5.66
C LEU A 25 -5.31 -0.07 4.71
N ALA A 26 -4.18 0.40 5.22
CA ALA A 26 -2.98 0.62 4.42
C ALA A 26 -2.43 -0.70 3.84
N LYS A 27 -2.47 -1.77 4.63
CA LYS A 27 -2.07 -3.13 4.20
C LYS A 27 -3.01 -3.71 3.14
N GLU A 28 -4.33 -3.60 3.32
CA GLU A 28 -5.30 -4.06 2.32
C GLU A 28 -5.22 -3.23 1.02
N PHE A 29 -4.95 -1.92 1.12
CA PHE A 29 -4.75 -1.08 -0.07
C PHE A 29 -3.46 -1.46 -0.83
N LYS A 30 -2.36 -1.76 -0.12
CA LYS A 30 -1.13 -2.31 -0.71
C LYS A 30 -1.45 -3.59 -1.48
N LYS A 31 -2.12 -4.54 -0.84
CA LYS A 31 -2.51 -5.82 -1.44
C LYS A 31 -3.36 -5.63 -2.70
N GLY A 32 -4.43 -4.85 -2.62
CA GLY A 32 -5.29 -4.59 -3.78
C GLY A 32 -4.55 -3.87 -4.93
N SER A 33 -3.57 -3.03 -4.62
CA SER A 33 -2.73 -2.37 -5.62
C SER A 33 -1.79 -3.35 -6.32
N GLU A 34 -1.18 -4.28 -5.58
CA GLU A 34 -0.32 -5.36 -6.11
C GLU A 34 -1.15 -6.33 -6.96
N ASP A 35 -2.32 -6.76 -6.48
CA ASP A 35 -3.25 -7.65 -7.21
C ASP A 35 -3.73 -7.03 -8.54
N ALA A 36 -3.83 -5.70 -8.59
CA ALA A 36 -4.17 -4.96 -9.81
C ALA A 36 -3.00 -4.84 -10.82
N GLY A 37 -1.81 -5.35 -10.48
CA GLY A 37 -0.61 -5.36 -11.31
C GLY A 37 0.26 -4.11 -11.19
N ASN A 38 0.14 -3.35 -10.09
CA ASN A 38 0.94 -2.14 -9.87
C ASN A 38 2.22 -2.44 -9.09
N GLU A 39 3.25 -1.63 -9.31
CA GLU A 39 4.47 -1.59 -8.50
C GLU A 39 4.23 -0.72 -7.27
N VAL A 40 4.38 -1.26 -6.07
CA VAL A 40 4.03 -0.56 -4.82
C VAL A 40 5.26 -0.39 -3.93
N ASN A 41 5.49 0.85 -3.49
CA ASN A 41 6.44 1.18 -2.43
C ASN A 41 5.66 1.58 -1.16
N PHE A 42 5.80 0.79 -0.10
CA PHE A 42 5.11 1.00 1.17
C PHE A 42 6.08 1.52 2.21
N ILE A 43 5.87 2.75 2.66
CA ILE A 43 6.68 3.41 3.69
C ILE A 43 5.83 3.53 4.93
N SER A 44 6.28 2.95 6.03
CA SER A 44 5.59 2.99 7.31
C SER A 44 6.58 3.34 8.41
N ASN A 45 6.18 4.24 9.30
CA ASN A 45 6.91 4.51 10.54
C ASN A 45 6.57 3.44 11.60
N GLU A 46 6.72 2.16 11.25
CA GLU A 46 6.71 1.10 12.26
C GLU A 46 7.95 1.30 13.12
N ILE A 47 7.78 1.95 14.27
CA ILE A 47 8.80 2.03 15.30
C ILE A 47 8.77 0.65 15.99
N TYR A 48 9.67 -0.22 15.57
CA TYR A 48 10.14 -1.36 16.35
C TYR A 48 11.61 -1.17 16.67
#